data_AF-A0A9W7XTA5-F1
#
_entry.id   AF-A0A9W7XTA5-F1
#
_cell.length_a   1.000
_cell.length_b   1.000
_cell.length_c   1.000
_cell.angle_alpha   90.00
_cell.angle_beta   90.00
_cell.angle_gamma   90.00
#
_symmetry.space_group_name_H-M   'P 1'
#
loop_
_entity.id
_entity.type
_entity.pdbx_description
1 polymer ?
#
loop_
_entity_poly.entity_id
_entity_poly.type
_entity_poly.pdbx_seq_one_letter_code
_entity_poly.pdbx_strand_id
1 'polypeptide(L)'
;MASPSSAAPPPAADFAEFTRLFQGRFASGAVYSCTQNILNTRSEKRMRLMSGAIRAKPDWLDKLNNPEIRARWTREAKAQELTEQEIDFVFDELAYYATLHQPGSSLRLSAVEQVWVSDSLIDEATTAELKRYAAILENVPERDKDWHPNSSNQVLNLVHPSLFPLVYESSPLLPTPIPSPAAAVELDTFGQFPGSLIKWGEAVRSNTTDTTLFVPDGGLSYTSPNFCWLPTEFRVAEDGSVTIESYINNLHPIRHAAFYPTIASIFGKLVPMLEH
;
A
#
# COMPACT_ATOMS: atom_id res chain seq x y z
N MET A 1 30.64 -13.47 -0.30
CA MET A 1 29.20 -13.42 0.00
C MET A 1 28.77 -12.00 -0.28
N ALA A 2 28.05 -11.77 -1.37
CA ALA A 2 27.61 -10.43 -1.74
C ALA A 2 26.39 -10.07 -0.87
N SER A 3 26.48 -8.96 -0.14
CA SER A 3 25.35 -8.36 0.55
C SER A 3 24.22 -8.10 -0.45
N PRO A 4 22.95 -8.34 -0.11
CA PRO A 4 21.85 -7.87 -0.95
C PRO A 4 21.95 -6.34 -0.99
N SER A 5 22.27 -5.81 -2.16
CA SER A 5 22.24 -4.37 -2.41
C SER A 5 20.85 -3.90 -2.06
N SER A 6 20.70 -3.05 -1.03
CA SER A 6 19.48 -2.27 -0.89
C SER A 6 19.42 -1.39 -2.13
N ALA A 7 18.62 -1.78 -3.12
CA ALA A 7 18.34 -0.91 -4.25
C ALA A 7 17.80 0.39 -3.65
N ALA A 8 18.45 1.51 -3.95
CA ALA A 8 17.95 2.82 -3.56
C ALA A 8 16.48 2.93 -3.99
N PRO A 9 15.60 3.64 -3.27
CA PRO A 9 14.21 3.76 -3.70
C PRO A 9 14.13 4.29 -5.15
N PRO A 10 13.22 3.78 -6.00
CA PRO A 10 13.00 4.33 -7.33
C PRO A 10 12.84 5.84 -7.22
N PRO A 11 13.38 6.63 -8.19
CA PRO A 11 13.22 8.07 -8.14
C PRO A 11 11.72 8.36 -8.00
N ALA A 12 11.37 9.18 -7.00
CA ALA A 12 9.99 9.56 -6.76
C ALA A 12 9.40 10.05 -8.07
N ALA A 13 8.23 9.53 -8.44
CA ALA A 13 7.51 10.03 -9.59
C ALA A 13 7.09 11.47 -9.26
N ASP A 14 7.92 12.45 -9.65
CA ASP A 14 7.62 13.85 -9.42
C ASP A 14 6.40 14.21 -10.28
N PHE A 15 5.23 14.22 -9.65
CA PHE A 15 3.98 14.58 -10.30
C PHE A 15 4.03 16.02 -10.83
N ALA A 16 4.81 16.91 -10.22
CA ALA A 16 5.03 18.26 -10.73
C ALA A 16 5.91 18.23 -12.00
N GLU A 17 6.94 17.38 -12.04
CA GLU A 17 7.73 17.15 -13.26
C GLU A 17 6.88 16.54 -14.37
N PHE A 18 6.11 15.48 -14.08
CA PHE A 18 5.18 14.89 -15.02
C PHE A 18 4.21 15.95 -15.55
N THR A 19 3.53 16.65 -14.64
CA THR A 19 2.56 17.70 -14.99
C THR A 19 3.20 18.79 -15.85
N ARG A 20 4.44 19.18 -15.54
CA ARG A 20 5.23 20.15 -16.32
C ARG A 20 5.58 19.64 -17.72
N LEU A 21 6.03 18.39 -17.84
CA LEU A 21 6.41 17.78 -19.13
C LEU A 21 5.21 17.67 -20.09
N PHE A 22 4.03 17.44 -19.54
CA PHE A 22 2.78 17.28 -20.30
C PHE A 22 1.88 18.54 -20.27
N GLN A 23 2.35 19.63 -19.66
CA GLN A 23 1.63 20.90 -19.55
C GLN A 23 1.37 21.48 -20.94
N GLY A 24 0.11 21.78 -21.27
CA GLY A 24 -0.28 22.39 -22.53
C GLY A 24 -0.58 21.42 -23.68
N ARG A 25 -0.38 20.10 -23.50
CA ARG A 25 -0.89 19.09 -24.45
C ARG A 25 -2.37 18.78 -24.26
N PHE A 26 -2.90 19.01 -23.05
CA PHE A 26 -4.34 18.92 -22.72
C PHE A 26 -4.73 19.99 -21.68
N ALA A 27 -6.05 20.20 -21.49
CA ALA A 27 -6.58 21.11 -20.48
C ALA A 27 -6.22 20.67 -19.05
N SER A 28 -6.11 21.62 -18.13
CA SER A 28 -5.85 21.36 -16.70
C SER A 28 -6.87 20.36 -16.14
N GLY A 29 -6.41 19.17 -15.75
CA GLY A 29 -7.24 18.10 -15.19
C GLY A 29 -7.17 16.76 -15.94
N ALA A 30 -6.57 16.72 -17.13
CA ALA A 30 -6.57 15.53 -18.00
C ALA A 30 -5.58 14.42 -17.60
N VAL A 31 -4.89 14.52 -16.46
CA VAL A 31 -3.79 13.61 -16.18
C VAL A 31 -3.83 13.09 -14.76
N TYR A 32 -4.38 11.87 -14.64
CA TYR A 32 -4.27 10.97 -13.48
C TYR A 32 -4.60 11.55 -12.11
N SER A 33 -5.59 12.43 -12.02
CA SER A 33 -6.17 12.78 -10.73
C SER A 33 -6.97 11.59 -10.19
N CYS A 34 -6.49 10.99 -9.10
CA CYS A 34 -7.26 10.08 -8.24
C CYS A 34 -8.42 10.78 -7.52
N THR A 35 -8.65 12.09 -7.74
CA THR A 35 -9.90 12.70 -7.29
C THR A 35 -11.04 12.12 -8.12
N GLN A 36 -11.86 11.30 -7.46
CA GLN A 36 -12.95 10.50 -8.03
C GLN A 36 -14.09 11.32 -8.66
N ASN A 37 -13.89 12.63 -8.88
CA ASN A 37 -14.93 13.56 -9.33
C ASN A 37 -14.70 14.14 -10.73
N ILE A 38 -13.65 13.74 -11.46
CA ILE A 38 -13.44 14.20 -12.85
C ILE A 38 -13.74 13.05 -13.81
N LEU A 39 -14.77 13.22 -14.65
CA LEU A 39 -15.12 12.28 -15.70
C LEU A 39 -14.00 12.22 -16.74
N ASN A 40 -13.40 11.04 -16.94
CA ASN A 40 -12.42 10.85 -18.00
C ASN A 40 -13.07 10.97 -19.39
N THR A 41 -12.48 11.73 -20.29
CA THR A 41 -12.90 11.84 -21.69
C THR A 41 -12.74 10.51 -22.43
N ARG A 42 -13.42 10.35 -23.58
CA ARG A 42 -13.25 9.14 -24.43
C ARG A 42 -11.80 8.97 -24.89
N SER A 43 -11.09 10.08 -25.11
CA SER A 43 -9.69 10.11 -25.50
C SER A 43 -8.78 9.62 -24.38
N GLU A 44 -8.93 10.14 -23.17
CA GLU A 44 -8.17 9.70 -21.99
C GLU A 44 -8.35 8.20 -21.72
N LYS A 45 -9.58 7.69 -21.81
CA LYS A 45 -9.84 6.25 -21.64
C LYS A 45 -9.08 5.40 -22.65
N ARG A 46 -9.04 5.81 -23.92
CA ARG A 46 -8.32 5.08 -24.98
C ARG A 46 -6.81 5.12 -24.79
N MET A 47 -6.25 6.28 -24.42
CA MET A 47 -4.82 6.40 -24.10
C MET A 47 -4.43 5.51 -22.90
N ARG A 48 -5.23 5.53 -21.83
CA ARG A 48 -5.02 4.66 -20.65
C ARG A 48 -5.10 3.18 -20.99
N LEU A 49 -6.06 2.78 -21.83
CA LEU A 49 -6.16 1.40 -22.30
C LEU A 49 -4.94 0.98 -23.13
N MET A 50 -4.46 1.85 -24.03
CA MET A 50 -3.25 1.58 -24.81
C MET A 50 -2.01 1.46 -23.90
N SER A 51 -1.80 2.44 -23.02
CA SER A 51 -0.68 2.47 -22.07
C SER A 51 -0.68 1.23 -21.16
N GLY A 52 -1.83 0.91 -20.55
CA GLY A 52 -2.00 -0.26 -19.71
C GLY A 52 -1.79 -1.57 -20.47
N ALA A 53 -2.30 -1.69 -21.71
CA ALA A 53 -2.12 -2.88 -22.53
C ALA A 53 -0.66 -3.11 -22.96
N ILE A 54 0.13 -2.04 -23.10
CA ILE A 54 1.57 -2.14 -23.35
C ILE A 54 2.30 -2.55 -22.08
N ARG A 55 2.05 -1.86 -20.95
CA ARG A 55 2.68 -2.16 -19.65
C ARG A 55 2.36 -3.56 -19.10
N ALA A 56 1.21 -4.13 -19.48
CA ALA A 56 0.84 -5.50 -19.13
C ALA A 56 1.66 -6.57 -19.86
N LYS A 57 2.37 -6.21 -20.94
CA LYS A 57 3.23 -7.18 -21.66
C LYS A 57 4.52 -7.40 -20.88
N PRO A 58 5.05 -8.64 -20.86
CA PRO A 58 6.40 -8.87 -20.35
C PRO A 58 7.40 -8.09 -21.20
N ASP A 59 8.48 -7.63 -20.58
CA ASP A 59 9.61 -6.95 -21.25
C ASP A 59 9.19 -5.76 -22.12
N TRP A 60 8.12 -5.06 -21.72
CA TRP A 60 7.60 -3.92 -22.49
C TRP A 60 8.62 -2.79 -22.63
N LEU A 61 9.53 -2.64 -21.66
CA LEU A 61 10.64 -1.68 -21.70
C LEU A 61 11.58 -1.95 -22.89
N ASP A 62 12.00 -3.19 -23.08
CA ASP A 62 12.84 -3.58 -24.22
C ASP A 62 12.09 -3.38 -25.54
N LYS A 63 10.80 -3.75 -25.54
CA LYS A 63 9.92 -3.61 -26.71
C LYS A 63 9.65 -2.16 -27.09
N LEU A 64 9.66 -1.24 -26.13
CA LEU A 64 9.49 0.19 -26.36
C LEU A 64 10.61 0.73 -27.27
N ASN A 65 11.81 0.18 -27.18
CA ASN A 65 12.95 0.63 -28.00
C ASN A 65 12.99 -0.03 -29.40
N ASN A 66 12.14 -1.01 -29.69
CA ASN A 66 12.12 -1.69 -30.98
C ASN A 66 11.22 -0.95 -32.00
N PRO A 67 11.77 -0.41 -33.10
CA PRO A 67 10.99 0.35 -34.08
C PRO A 67 9.87 -0.44 -34.76
N GLU A 68 10.07 -1.73 -35.01
CA GLU A 68 9.07 -2.60 -35.64
C GLU A 68 7.88 -2.85 -34.71
N ILE A 69 8.16 -3.05 -33.42
CA ILE A 69 7.12 -3.24 -32.40
C ILE A 69 6.33 -1.94 -32.20
N ARG A 70 7.01 -0.79 -32.11
CA ARG A 70 6.34 0.51 -32.05
C ARG A 70 5.43 0.73 -33.25
N ALA A 71 5.92 0.48 -34.47
CA ALA A 71 5.12 0.63 -35.69
C ALA A 71 3.89 -0.29 -35.69
N ARG A 72 4.00 -1.50 -35.13
CA ARG A 72 2.86 -2.39 -34.94
C ARG A 72 1.85 -1.84 -33.94
N TRP A 73 2.29 -1.39 -32.75
CA TRP A 73 1.39 -0.79 -31.75
C TRP A 73 0.71 0.47 -32.27
N THR A 74 1.41 1.31 -33.03
CA THR A 74 0.82 2.48 -33.71
C THR A 74 -0.31 2.06 -34.66
N ARG A 75 -0.12 0.98 -35.44
CA ARG A 75 -1.16 0.48 -36.36
C ARG A 75 -2.37 -0.05 -35.61
N GLU A 76 -2.14 -0.82 -34.54
CA GLU A 76 -3.20 -1.35 -33.67
C GLU A 76 -3.98 -0.21 -32.99
N ALA A 77 -3.29 0.83 -32.50
CA ALA A 77 -3.90 2.00 -31.87
C ALA A 77 -4.73 2.84 -32.86
N LYS A 78 -4.23 3.07 -34.09
CA LYS A 78 -5.01 3.75 -35.15
C LYS A 78 -6.28 2.96 -35.51
N ALA A 79 -6.22 1.64 -35.54
CA ALA A 79 -7.40 0.79 -35.75
C ALA A 79 -8.43 0.87 -34.60
N GLN A 80 -7.99 1.28 -33.41
CA GLN A 80 -8.84 1.56 -32.24
C GLN A 80 -9.25 3.05 -32.15
N GLU A 81 -9.12 3.79 -33.26
CA GLU A 81 -9.51 5.19 -33.39
C GLU A 81 -8.70 6.18 -32.54
N LEU A 82 -7.47 5.82 -32.14
CA LEU A 82 -6.54 6.80 -31.56
C LEU A 82 -5.93 7.66 -32.68
N THR A 83 -5.86 8.96 -32.43
CA THR A 83 -5.16 9.94 -33.25
C THR A 83 -3.64 9.82 -33.10
N GLU A 84 -2.89 10.40 -34.03
CA GLU A 84 -1.42 10.41 -33.95
C GLU A 84 -0.92 11.12 -32.68
N GLN A 85 -1.54 12.24 -32.31
CA GLN A 85 -1.18 13.00 -31.10
C GLN A 85 -1.41 12.20 -29.81
N GLU A 86 -2.51 11.43 -29.74
CA GLU A 86 -2.79 10.55 -28.59
C GLU A 86 -1.79 9.39 -28.52
N ILE A 87 -1.39 8.83 -29.66
CA ILE A 87 -0.40 7.76 -29.74
C ILE A 87 0.99 8.27 -29.32
N ASP A 88 1.40 9.43 -29.83
CA ASP A 88 2.67 10.06 -29.47
C ASP A 88 2.72 10.40 -27.98
N PHE A 89 1.60 10.88 -27.43
CA PHE A 89 1.47 11.09 -25.98
C PHE A 89 1.70 9.80 -25.19
N VAL A 90 1.05 8.69 -25.57
CA VAL A 90 1.24 7.41 -24.86
C VAL A 90 2.69 6.94 -24.96
N PHE A 91 3.38 7.16 -26.09
CA PHE A 91 4.79 6.82 -26.19
C PHE A 91 5.70 7.70 -25.33
N ASP A 92 5.44 9.01 -25.26
CA ASP A 92 6.17 9.93 -24.39
C ASP A 92 5.95 9.58 -22.91
N GLU A 93 4.72 9.23 -22.53
CA GLU A 93 4.37 8.74 -21.19
C GLU A 93 5.12 7.44 -20.85
N LEU A 94 5.11 6.46 -21.77
CA LEU A 94 5.84 5.20 -21.57
C LEU A 94 7.35 5.42 -21.47
N ALA A 95 7.90 6.38 -22.21
CA ALA A 95 9.30 6.77 -22.09
C ALA A 95 9.62 7.40 -20.73
N TYR A 96 8.71 8.22 -20.18
CA TYR A 96 8.83 8.71 -18.80
C TYR A 96 8.74 7.56 -17.79
N TYR A 97 7.78 6.64 -17.90
CA TYR A 97 7.71 5.49 -16.99
C TYR A 97 8.95 4.58 -17.07
N ALA A 98 9.60 4.52 -18.24
CA ALA A 98 10.87 3.82 -18.37
C ALA A 98 12.01 4.46 -17.56
N THR A 99 11.98 5.78 -17.29
CA THR A 99 12.99 6.45 -16.44
C THR A 99 12.79 6.16 -14.96
N LEU A 100 11.58 5.80 -14.54
CA LEU A 100 11.28 5.39 -13.16
C LEU A 100 11.80 3.98 -12.85
N HIS A 101 12.10 3.17 -13.87
CA HIS A 101 12.66 1.85 -13.67
C HIS A 101 14.14 1.94 -13.28
N GLN A 102 14.48 1.30 -12.17
CA GLN A 102 15.85 1.23 -11.72
C GLN A 102 16.56 -0.03 -12.25
N PRO A 103 17.76 0.12 -12.84
CA PRO A 103 18.55 -1.03 -13.26
C PRO A 103 18.82 -2.00 -12.11
N GLY A 104 18.44 -3.27 -12.28
CA GLY A 104 18.65 -4.33 -11.30
C GLY A 104 17.56 -4.46 -10.23
N SER A 105 16.59 -3.55 -10.19
CA SER A 105 15.41 -3.69 -9.33
C SER A 105 14.37 -4.59 -9.98
N SER A 106 13.74 -5.46 -9.19
CA SER A 106 12.58 -6.24 -9.64
C SER A 106 11.28 -5.43 -9.62
N LEU A 107 11.29 -4.23 -9.03
CA LEU A 107 10.15 -3.34 -8.96
C LEU A 107 9.90 -2.69 -10.33
N ARG A 108 8.64 -2.75 -10.75
CA ARG A 108 8.16 -2.13 -11.98
C ARG A 108 6.81 -1.48 -11.76
N LEU A 109 6.53 -0.43 -12.52
CA LEU A 109 5.19 0.15 -12.58
C LEU A 109 4.22 -0.89 -13.19
N SER A 110 3.07 -1.09 -12.54
CA SER A 110 2.00 -1.96 -13.03
C SER A 110 1.33 -1.36 -14.27
N ALA A 111 0.47 -2.15 -14.91
CA ALA A 111 -0.50 -1.67 -15.89
C ALA A 111 -1.64 -0.86 -15.24
N VAL A 112 -1.79 -0.95 -13.92
CA VAL A 112 -2.70 -0.11 -13.13
C VAL A 112 -1.92 1.11 -12.64
N GLU A 113 -2.51 2.29 -12.80
CA GLU A 113 -1.85 3.54 -12.40
C GLU A 113 -1.55 3.60 -10.91
N GLN A 114 -0.40 4.17 -10.57
CA GLN A 114 0.07 4.34 -9.18
C GLN A 114 0.20 3.03 -8.40
N VAL A 115 0.24 1.89 -9.10
CA VAL A 115 0.48 0.58 -8.51
C VAL A 115 1.84 0.10 -8.95
N TRP A 116 2.68 -0.25 -7.99
CA TRP A 116 3.93 -0.95 -8.23
C TRP A 116 3.71 -2.46 -8.14
N VAL A 117 4.50 -3.22 -8.89
CA VAL A 117 4.45 -4.69 -8.89
C VAL A 117 5.85 -5.28 -8.96
N SER A 118 6.03 -6.45 -8.34
CA SER A 118 7.21 -7.29 -8.52
C SER A 118 6.86 -8.74 -8.23
N ASP A 119 7.37 -9.64 -9.05
CA ASP A 119 7.18 -11.09 -8.90
C ASP A 119 8.27 -11.74 -8.03
N SER A 120 9.30 -10.98 -7.63
CA SER A 120 10.50 -11.51 -6.94
C SER A 120 11.00 -10.63 -5.80
N LEU A 121 10.23 -9.60 -5.40
CA LEU A 121 10.59 -8.73 -4.29
C LEU A 121 10.71 -9.49 -2.96
N ILE A 122 9.83 -10.46 -2.75
CA ILE A 122 9.85 -11.32 -1.58
C ILE A 122 10.50 -12.65 -1.97
N ASP A 123 11.63 -12.97 -1.35
CA ASP A 123 12.34 -14.24 -1.57
C ASP A 123 11.54 -15.45 -1.03
N GLU A 124 11.84 -16.63 -1.58
CA GLU A 124 11.14 -17.88 -1.25
C GLU A 124 11.25 -18.24 0.24
N ALA A 125 12.36 -17.89 0.90
CA ALA A 125 12.53 -18.16 2.33
C ALA A 125 11.54 -17.34 3.16
N THR A 126 11.42 -16.04 2.88
CA THR A 126 10.45 -15.13 3.51
C THR A 126 9.02 -15.57 3.18
N THR A 127 8.74 -15.98 1.93
CA THR A 127 7.43 -16.50 1.53
C THR A 127 7.06 -17.78 2.28
N ALA A 128 8.00 -18.72 2.42
CA ALA A 128 7.80 -19.95 3.17
C ALA A 128 7.53 -19.66 4.65
N GLU A 129 8.24 -18.69 5.23
CA GLU A 129 8.01 -18.27 6.61
C GLU A 129 6.63 -17.62 6.79
N LEU A 130 6.21 -16.72 5.90
CA LEU A 130 4.88 -16.11 5.90
C LEU A 130 3.79 -17.19 5.84
N LYS A 131 3.91 -18.16 4.93
CA LYS A 131 2.97 -19.29 4.80
C LYS A 131 2.91 -20.13 6.08
N ARG A 132 4.06 -20.40 6.71
CA ARG A 132 4.13 -21.16 7.96
C ARG A 132 3.37 -20.47 9.08
N TYR A 133 3.50 -19.14 9.22
CA TYR A 133 2.76 -18.41 10.24
C TYR A 133 1.28 -18.24 9.90
N ALA A 134 0.94 -18.03 8.62
CA ALA A 134 -0.46 -18.04 8.17
C ALA A 134 -1.16 -19.35 8.55
N ALA A 135 -0.51 -20.50 8.33
CA ALA A 135 -1.04 -21.81 8.71
C ALA A 135 -1.30 -21.96 10.21
N ILE A 136 -0.54 -21.28 11.09
CA ILE A 136 -0.80 -21.26 12.53
C ILE A 136 -2.09 -20.50 12.84
N LEU A 137 -2.33 -19.37 12.16
CA LEU A 137 -3.55 -18.56 12.32
C LEU A 137 -4.77 -19.23 11.69
N GLU A 138 -4.59 -19.99 10.61
CA GLU A 138 -5.64 -20.78 9.96
C GLU A 138 -6.11 -21.97 10.82
N ASN A 139 -5.22 -22.50 11.66
CA ASN A 139 -5.46 -23.70 12.48
C ASN A 139 -6.21 -23.38 13.78
N VAL A 140 -7.42 -22.84 13.62
CA VAL A 140 -8.39 -22.62 14.71
C VAL A 140 -9.62 -23.52 14.49
N PRO A 141 -10.40 -23.83 15.55
CA PRO A 141 -11.66 -24.55 15.40
C PRO A 141 -12.57 -23.87 14.37
N GLU A 142 -13.35 -24.64 13.60
CA GLU A 142 -14.17 -24.09 12.51
C GLU A 142 -15.14 -22.97 12.97
N ARG A 143 -15.64 -23.07 14.21
CA ARG A 143 -16.50 -22.05 14.81
C ARG A 143 -15.81 -20.70 15.07
N ASP A 144 -14.48 -20.70 15.13
CA ASP A 144 -13.64 -19.55 15.44
C ASP A 144 -13.01 -18.95 14.17
N LYS A 145 -13.30 -19.53 12.98
CA LYS A 145 -12.84 -19.00 11.69
C LYS A 145 -13.63 -17.77 11.29
N ASP A 146 -12.93 -16.64 11.11
CA ASP A 146 -13.50 -15.38 10.65
C ASP A 146 -13.62 -15.34 9.11
N TRP A 147 -14.63 -16.02 8.59
CA TRP A 147 -14.94 -16.00 7.15
C TRP A 147 -15.41 -14.62 6.73
N HIS A 148 -14.76 -14.04 5.71
CA HIS A 148 -15.13 -12.73 5.21
C HIS A 148 -16.59 -12.73 4.75
N PRO A 149 -17.41 -11.74 5.14
CA PRO A 149 -18.80 -11.63 4.70
C PRO A 149 -18.92 -11.68 3.18
N ASN A 150 -19.96 -12.33 2.67
CA ASN A 150 -20.23 -12.48 1.22
C ASN A 150 -19.16 -13.24 0.42
N SER A 151 -18.25 -13.98 1.08
CA SER A 151 -17.22 -14.78 0.38
C SER A 151 -17.62 -16.24 0.15
N SER A 152 -18.78 -16.70 0.60
CA SER A 152 -19.16 -18.13 0.57
C SER A 152 -18.09 -19.06 1.17
N ASN A 153 -17.46 -18.62 2.27
CA ASN A 153 -16.36 -19.31 2.95
C ASN A 153 -15.16 -19.59 2.04
N GLN A 154 -14.84 -18.66 1.14
CA GLN A 154 -13.65 -18.74 0.28
C GLN A 154 -12.51 -17.85 0.75
N VAL A 155 -12.82 -16.82 1.55
CA VAL A 155 -11.83 -15.85 2.04
C VAL A 155 -11.88 -15.85 3.56
N LEU A 156 -10.78 -16.27 4.18
CA LEU A 156 -10.61 -16.30 5.63
C LEU A 156 -9.76 -15.10 6.07
N ASN A 157 -10.27 -14.31 7.01
CA ASN A 157 -9.51 -13.21 7.60
C ASN A 157 -8.61 -13.75 8.71
N LEU A 158 -7.29 -13.71 8.52
CA LEU A 158 -6.34 -14.11 9.56
C LEU A 158 -6.05 -12.97 10.55
N VAL A 159 -6.08 -11.75 10.05
CA VAL A 159 -5.84 -10.50 10.78
C VAL A 159 -6.93 -9.53 10.35
N HIS A 160 -7.76 -9.06 11.29
CA HIS A 160 -8.84 -8.13 11.00
C HIS A 160 -8.89 -6.99 12.02
N PRO A 161 -8.81 -5.72 11.60
CA PRO A 161 -8.81 -4.56 12.51
C PRO A 161 -10.12 -4.38 13.31
N SER A 162 -11.19 -5.09 12.97
CA SER A 162 -12.49 -5.00 13.65
C SER A 162 -12.69 -6.03 14.76
N LEU A 163 -11.78 -6.99 14.93
CA LEU A 163 -11.90 -8.00 16.00
C LEU A 163 -11.51 -7.46 17.38
N PHE A 164 -10.54 -6.54 17.43
CA PHE A 164 -10.03 -5.93 18.66
C PHE A 164 -9.93 -4.40 18.56
N PRO A 165 -11.01 -3.69 18.17
CA PRO A 165 -10.98 -2.24 18.07
C PRO A 165 -10.83 -1.63 19.48
N LEU A 166 -10.34 -0.39 19.53
CA LEU A 166 -10.50 0.42 20.73
C LEU A 166 -11.98 0.69 20.93
N VAL A 167 -12.51 0.36 22.10
CA VAL A 167 -13.85 0.75 22.53
C VAL A 167 -13.70 1.80 23.61
N TYR A 168 -14.19 3.01 23.34
CA TYR A 168 -14.11 4.11 24.29
C TYR A 168 -14.82 3.72 25.59
N GLU A 169 -14.29 4.18 26.71
CA GLU A 169 -14.83 3.89 28.05
C GLU A 169 -14.85 2.40 28.45
N SER A 170 -14.29 1.49 27.63
CA SER A 170 -14.26 0.05 27.91
C SER A 170 -12.87 -0.56 27.77
N SER A 171 -12.11 -0.16 26.74
CA SER A 171 -10.75 -0.64 26.52
C SER A 171 -9.78 0.04 27.52
N PRO A 172 -9.05 -0.73 28.33
CA PRO A 172 -8.08 -0.17 29.25
C PRO A 172 -6.85 0.35 28.49
N LEU A 173 -6.33 1.50 28.91
CA LEU A 173 -5.03 1.96 28.49
C LEU A 173 -3.91 1.45 29.39
N LEU A 174 -2.77 1.15 28.77
CA LEU A 174 -1.53 0.99 29.50
C LEU A 174 -1.03 2.37 29.97
N PRO A 175 -0.57 2.48 31.23
CA PRO A 175 -0.08 3.76 31.77
C PRO A 175 1.21 4.23 31.10
N THR A 176 1.95 3.31 30.48
CA THR A 176 3.16 3.58 29.70
C THR A 176 3.08 2.84 28.37
N PRO A 177 3.48 3.47 27.24
CA PRO A 177 3.63 2.77 25.97
C PRO A 177 4.57 1.58 26.11
N ILE A 178 4.24 0.47 25.45
CA ILE A 178 5.18 -0.65 25.35
C ILE A 178 6.25 -0.28 24.30
N PRO A 179 7.55 -0.48 24.60
CA PRO A 179 8.62 -0.13 23.65
C PRO A 179 8.72 -1.14 22.49
N SER A 180 8.09 -2.31 22.62
CA SER A 180 7.95 -3.30 21.55
C SER A 180 6.87 -4.33 21.90
N PRO A 181 6.37 -5.10 20.91
CA PRO A 181 5.56 -6.29 21.18
C PRO A 181 6.24 -7.27 22.13
N ALA A 182 7.56 -7.44 22.06
CA ALA A 182 8.32 -8.32 22.95
C ALA A 182 8.33 -7.82 24.40
N ALA A 183 8.32 -6.50 24.63
CA ALA A 183 8.23 -5.94 25.98
C ALA A 183 6.85 -6.15 26.62
N ALA A 184 5.81 -6.42 25.82
CA ALA A 184 4.51 -6.84 26.34
C ALA A 184 4.57 -8.23 27.02
N VAL A 185 5.64 -9.01 26.82
CA VAL A 185 5.86 -10.33 27.44
C VAL A 185 6.04 -10.24 28.96
N GLU A 186 6.59 -9.15 29.49
CA GLU A 186 6.78 -8.97 30.94
C GLU A 186 5.49 -8.54 31.67
N LEU A 187 4.46 -8.16 30.92
CA LEU A 187 3.16 -7.78 31.44
C LEU A 187 2.25 -9.02 31.51
N ASP A 188 2.48 -9.91 32.48
CA ASP A 188 1.53 -10.98 32.90
C ASP A 188 0.26 -10.39 33.59
N THR A 189 -0.13 -9.20 33.16
CA THR A 189 -1.04 -8.28 33.86
C THR A 189 -2.08 -7.69 32.92
N PHE A 190 -2.37 -8.32 31.77
CA PHE A 190 -3.50 -7.95 30.91
C PHE A 190 -4.85 -7.93 31.65
N GLY A 191 -4.96 -8.56 32.83
CA GLY A 191 -6.14 -8.51 33.70
C GLY A 191 -5.99 -7.72 35.01
N GLN A 192 -4.86 -7.05 35.27
CA GLN A 192 -4.59 -6.40 36.57
C GLN A 192 -4.44 -4.88 36.50
N PHE A 193 -4.51 -4.26 35.32
CA PHE A 193 -4.47 -2.81 35.22
C PHE A 193 -5.87 -2.22 35.38
N PRO A 194 -6.13 -1.41 36.43
CA PRO A 194 -7.16 -0.39 36.35
C PRO A 194 -6.64 0.70 35.40
N GLY A 195 -6.53 0.38 34.12
CA GLY A 195 -6.12 1.33 33.10
C GLY A 195 -7.08 2.52 33.08
N SER A 196 -6.57 3.71 32.81
CA SER A 196 -7.46 4.83 32.50
C SER A 196 -8.27 4.49 31.24
N LEU A 197 -9.51 4.93 31.22
CA LEU A 197 -10.39 4.73 30.09
C LEU A 197 -10.35 5.99 29.21
N ILE A 198 -10.12 5.83 27.91
CA ILE A 198 -10.21 6.96 26.98
C ILE A 198 -11.67 7.33 26.79
N LYS A 199 -11.99 8.61 27.00
CA LYS A 199 -13.24 9.21 26.54
C LYS A 199 -13.09 9.70 25.11
N TRP A 200 -14.11 9.48 24.28
CA TRP A 200 -14.11 9.92 22.88
C TRP A 200 -13.70 11.39 22.70
N GLY A 201 -14.23 12.29 23.55
CA GLY A 201 -13.91 13.73 23.46
C GLY A 201 -12.45 14.07 23.79
N GLU A 202 -11.72 13.23 24.53
CA GLU A 202 -10.29 13.41 24.78
C GLU A 202 -9.46 12.91 23.59
N ALA A 203 -9.84 11.77 22.99
CA ALA A 203 -9.19 11.21 21.80
C ALA A 203 -9.26 12.14 20.58
N VAL A 204 -10.40 12.80 20.37
CA VAL A 204 -10.59 13.72 19.23
C VAL A 204 -9.77 15.01 19.40
N ARG A 205 -9.55 15.47 20.64
CA ARG A 205 -8.82 16.72 20.93
C ARG A 205 -7.29 16.57 20.89
N SER A 206 -6.74 15.36 21.01
CA SER A 206 -5.29 15.16 20.92
C SER A 206 -4.74 15.17 19.49
N ASN A 207 -5.59 14.93 18.48
CA ASN A 207 -5.19 14.90 17.07
C ASN A 207 -5.26 16.26 16.36
N THR A 208 -5.76 17.32 17.00
CA THR A 208 -6.05 18.60 16.34
C THR A 208 -4.87 19.56 16.20
N THR A 209 -3.64 19.16 16.52
CA THR A 209 -2.44 19.93 16.13
C THR A 209 -2.00 19.66 14.69
N ASP A 210 -2.49 18.59 14.06
CA ASP A 210 -2.21 18.28 12.65
C ASP A 210 -3.41 18.69 11.78
N THR A 211 -3.35 19.91 11.24
CA THR A 211 -4.40 20.57 10.45
C THR A 211 -4.54 20.01 9.02
N THR A 212 -4.04 18.81 8.75
CA THR A 212 -4.06 18.20 7.40
C THR A 212 -5.29 17.34 7.11
N LEU A 213 -6.07 16.94 8.12
CA LEU A 213 -7.41 16.38 7.91
C LEU A 213 -8.39 17.53 7.69
N PHE A 214 -8.39 18.07 6.46
CA PHE A 214 -9.42 18.96 5.97
C PHE A 214 -10.76 18.23 6.11
N VAL A 215 -11.51 18.55 7.15
CA VAL A 215 -12.89 18.16 7.32
C VAL A 215 -13.71 19.32 6.74
N PRO A 216 -14.10 19.29 5.45
CA PRO A 216 -15.04 20.28 4.95
C PRO A 216 -16.33 20.14 5.76
N ASP A 217 -16.92 21.28 6.12
CA ASP A 217 -18.12 21.42 6.95
C ASP A 217 -19.10 20.25 6.78
N GLY A 218 -19.11 19.34 7.77
CA GLY A 218 -19.92 18.11 7.78
C GLY A 218 -19.17 16.79 8.08
N GLY A 219 -17.83 16.76 8.09
CA GLY A 219 -17.06 15.50 8.14
C GLY A 219 -16.76 14.89 9.51
N LEU A 220 -17.80 14.58 10.30
CA LEU A 220 -17.74 13.51 11.31
C LEU A 220 -18.34 12.19 10.80
N SER A 221 -18.75 12.10 9.52
CA SER A 221 -19.48 10.93 9.01
C SER A 221 -18.68 9.62 9.00
N TYR A 222 -17.36 9.66 9.18
CA TYR A 222 -16.49 8.47 9.13
C TYR A 222 -15.84 8.14 10.49
N THR A 223 -16.21 8.84 11.56
CA THR A 223 -15.71 8.58 12.91
C THR A 223 -16.84 8.06 13.80
N SER A 224 -16.60 6.95 14.49
CA SER A 224 -17.56 6.41 15.46
C SER A 224 -17.30 7.04 16.83
N PRO A 225 -18.36 7.45 17.56
CA PRO A 225 -18.23 7.92 18.93
C PRO A 225 -17.99 6.78 19.94
N ASN A 226 -18.10 5.52 19.49
CA ASN A 226 -18.10 4.34 20.36
C ASN A 226 -16.79 3.53 20.26
N PHE A 227 -16.16 3.52 19.09
CA PHE A 227 -14.96 2.71 18.85
C PHE A 227 -14.13 3.25 17.68
N CYS A 228 -12.85 2.89 17.62
CA CYS A 228 -12.00 3.12 16.46
C CYS A 228 -11.05 1.95 16.19
N TRP A 229 -10.62 1.81 14.94
CA TRP A 229 -9.49 0.96 14.62
C TRP A 229 -8.21 1.63 15.08
N LEU A 230 -7.29 0.83 15.62
CA LEU A 230 -5.97 1.28 16.01
C LEU A 230 -4.94 0.86 14.95
N PRO A 231 -4.10 1.79 14.48
CA PRO A 231 -3.03 1.46 13.56
C PRO A 231 -1.93 0.67 14.26
N THR A 232 -1.24 -0.17 13.50
CA THR A 232 0.05 -0.72 13.91
C THR A 232 1.14 0.30 13.58
N GLU A 233 2.02 0.56 14.53
CA GLU A 233 3.11 1.52 14.40
C GLU A 233 4.36 0.79 13.90
N PHE A 234 4.85 1.25 12.75
CA PHE A 234 6.10 0.80 12.16
C PHE A 234 7.14 1.92 12.32
N ARG A 235 8.35 1.56 12.74
CA ARG A 235 9.53 2.42 12.68
C ARG A 235 10.37 2.01 11.50
N VAL A 236 10.69 2.96 10.63
CA VAL A 236 11.70 2.82 9.58
C VAL A 236 12.95 3.56 10.05
N ALA A 237 14.06 2.84 10.20
CA ALA A 237 15.34 3.42 10.57
C ALA A 237 16.06 4.01 9.34
N GLU A 238 17.10 4.83 9.57
CA GLU A 238 17.88 5.47 8.50
C GLU A 238 18.57 4.47 7.56
N ASP A 239 18.85 3.26 8.03
CA ASP A 239 19.43 2.18 7.23
C ASP A 239 18.39 1.38 6.43
N GLY A 240 17.12 1.79 6.47
CA GLY A 240 15.98 1.12 5.84
C GLY A 240 15.47 -0.10 6.60
N SER A 241 16.03 -0.42 7.77
CA SER A 241 15.50 -1.49 8.61
C SER A 241 14.14 -1.08 9.20
N VAL A 242 13.24 -2.06 9.31
CA VAL A 242 11.88 -1.83 9.80
C VAL A 242 11.65 -2.65 11.05
N THR A 243 11.07 -2.02 12.06
CA THR A 243 10.56 -2.67 13.27
C THR A 243 9.10 -2.32 13.49
N ILE A 244 8.38 -3.23 14.14
CA ILE A 244 6.99 -3.00 14.55
C ILE A 244 7.01 -2.68 16.05
N GLU A 245 6.58 -1.47 16.40
CA GLU A 245 6.69 -0.95 17.77
C GLU A 245 5.43 -1.22 18.60
N SER A 246 4.28 -1.31 17.94
CA SER A 246 3.01 -1.57 18.58
C SER A 246 2.40 -2.91 18.16
N TYR A 247 1.23 -3.23 18.68
CA TYR A 247 0.60 -4.51 18.39
C TYR A 247 0.01 -4.56 16.96
N ILE A 248 -0.14 -5.77 16.41
CA ILE A 248 -0.97 -6.01 15.23
C ILE A 248 -2.30 -6.58 15.72
N ASN A 249 -3.40 -6.00 15.26
CA ASN A 249 -4.75 -6.48 15.60
C ASN A 249 -4.87 -7.99 15.36
N ASN A 250 -5.42 -8.74 16.31
CA ASN A 250 -5.54 -10.21 16.24
C ASN A 250 -4.21 -11.00 16.21
N LEU A 251 -3.05 -10.35 16.36
CA LEU A 251 -1.76 -11.02 16.42
C LEU A 251 -1.16 -10.90 17.82
N HIS A 252 -1.24 -11.97 18.60
CA HIS A 252 -0.78 -11.95 19.98
C HIS A 252 0.75 -11.74 20.08
N PRO A 253 1.23 -10.71 20.82
CA PRO A 253 2.65 -10.33 20.82
C PRO A 253 3.59 -11.39 21.39
N ILE A 254 3.10 -12.22 22.32
CA ILE A 254 3.86 -13.36 22.89
C ILE A 254 3.75 -14.62 22.02
N ARG A 255 2.53 -15.14 21.82
CA ARG A 255 2.30 -16.41 21.10
C ARG A 255 2.77 -16.36 19.66
N HIS A 256 2.70 -15.19 19.03
CA HIS A 256 3.09 -14.97 17.63
C HIS A 256 4.29 -14.03 17.50
N ALA A 257 5.10 -13.88 18.57
CA ALA A 257 6.26 -12.98 18.60
C ALA A 257 7.16 -13.14 17.36
N ALA A 258 7.39 -14.39 16.96
CA ALA A 258 8.27 -14.73 15.86
C ALA A 258 7.71 -14.31 14.47
N PHE A 259 6.43 -13.98 14.36
CA PHE A 259 5.82 -13.51 13.10
C PHE A 259 6.06 -12.01 12.85
N TYR A 260 6.22 -11.21 13.90
CA TYR A 260 6.44 -9.77 13.78
C TYR A 260 7.67 -9.40 12.92
N PRO A 261 8.86 -10.01 13.11
CA PRO A 261 10.01 -9.74 12.26
C PRO A 261 9.78 -10.05 10.77
N THR A 262 9.04 -11.12 10.46
CA THR A 262 8.72 -11.48 9.07
C THR A 262 7.83 -10.43 8.42
N ILE A 263 6.80 -9.94 9.12
CA ILE A 263 5.92 -8.87 8.62
C ILE A 263 6.72 -7.58 8.44
N ALA A 264 7.57 -7.23 9.41
CA ALA A 264 8.44 -6.06 9.33
C ALA A 264 9.41 -6.13 8.14
N SER A 265 10.03 -7.29 7.90
CA SER A 265 10.90 -7.52 6.75
C SER A 265 10.19 -7.37 5.41
N ILE A 266 8.96 -7.91 5.30
CA ILE A 266 8.12 -7.73 4.11
C ILE A 266 7.80 -6.25 3.93
N PHE A 267 7.31 -5.56 4.98
CA PHE A 267 6.97 -4.14 4.90
C PHE A 267 8.18 -3.29 4.51
N GLY A 268 9.37 -3.55 5.05
CA GLY A 268 10.61 -2.85 4.67
C GLY A 268 10.95 -2.97 3.19
N LYS A 269 10.66 -4.12 2.57
CA LYS A 269 10.77 -4.28 1.10
C LYS A 269 9.72 -3.47 0.34
N LEU A 270 8.60 -3.11 0.97
CA LEU A 270 7.52 -2.30 0.39
C LEU A 270 7.70 -0.79 0.56
N VAL A 271 8.41 -0.35 1.62
CA VAL A 271 8.63 1.09 1.93
C VAL A 271 9.06 1.93 0.73
N PRO A 272 10.00 1.50 -0.14
CA PRO A 272 10.40 2.27 -1.31
C PRO A 272 9.26 2.64 -2.28
N MET A 273 8.11 1.94 -2.22
CA MET A 273 6.94 2.20 -3.05
C MET A 273 5.92 3.14 -2.40
N LEU A 274 6.14 3.52 -1.14
CA LEU A 274 5.27 4.40 -0.35
C LEU A 274 5.84 5.82 -0.20
N GLU A 275 7.15 6.00 -0.38
CA GLU A 275 7.85 7.28 -0.31
C GLU A 275 7.89 7.94 -1.70
N HIS A 276 6.79 8.58 -2.12
CA HIS A 276 6.66 9.26 -3.42
C HIS A 276 6.00 10.63 -3.30
#